data_AF-K2CFD2-F1
#
_entry.id   AF-K2CFD2-F1
#
_cell.length_a   1.000
_cell.length_b   1.000
_cell.length_c   1.000
_cell.angle_alpha   90.00
_cell.angle_beta   90.00
_cell.angle_gamma   90.00
#
_symmetry.space_group_name_H-M   'P 1'
#
loop_
_entity.id
_entity.type
_entity.pdbx_description
1 polymer ?
#
loop_
_entity_poly.entity_id
_entity_poly.type
_entity_poly.pdbx_seq_one_letter_code
_entity_poly.pdbx_strand_id
1 'polypeptide(L)'
;MSETQPIELDAGTPEIDLSQVKRRSLTGVIALTSRTFIIQLISFAATFLLTVFLTPADYGTFFLVSAVVNFLTYFSDIGLAAALIQKKDQLTREDLVTTFTIQQLLVILLLIILFIASPWIKISYGLSSAAIYLLWALAISFLMSSLKTIPSVLLERDLKFNKLIIPQILENLVFNLSAVYFAWKGWGINTFTIAVLARS
;
A
#
# COMPACT_ATOMS: atom_id res chain seq x y z
N MET A 1 -33.90 10.41 -57.71
CA MET A 1 -32.55 10.89 -57.35
C MET A 1 -32.65 11.39 -55.91
N SER A 2 -32.24 10.56 -54.95
CA SER A 2 -32.19 10.94 -53.54
C SER A 2 -30.85 11.61 -53.31
N GLU A 3 -30.84 12.91 -53.03
CA GLU A 3 -29.66 13.64 -52.59
C GLU A 3 -29.08 12.97 -51.35
N THR A 4 -27.88 12.43 -51.47
CA THR A 4 -27.04 12.04 -50.34
C THR A 4 -26.56 13.30 -49.64
N GLN A 5 -27.24 13.67 -48.56
CA GLN A 5 -26.75 14.68 -47.62
C GLN A 5 -25.40 14.22 -47.05
N PRO A 6 -24.34 15.04 -47.07
CA PRO A 6 -23.08 14.68 -46.45
C PRO A 6 -23.28 14.53 -44.94
N ILE A 7 -22.87 13.40 -44.38
CA ILE A 7 -22.78 13.22 -42.94
C ILE A 7 -21.68 14.16 -42.46
N GLU A 8 -22.07 15.24 -41.81
CA GLU A 8 -21.17 16.14 -41.08
C GLU A 8 -20.51 15.29 -39.99
N LEU A 9 -19.27 14.88 -40.23
CA LEU A 9 -18.44 14.23 -39.24
C LEU A 9 -18.17 15.27 -38.16
N ASP A 10 -18.90 15.16 -37.04
CA ASP A 10 -18.60 15.87 -35.80
C ASP A 10 -17.16 15.55 -35.41
N ALA A 11 -16.24 16.42 -35.84
CA ALA A 11 -14.84 16.40 -35.47
C ALA A 11 -14.68 16.95 -34.04
N GLY A 12 -15.50 16.47 -33.12
CA GLY A 12 -15.42 16.72 -31.71
C GLY A 12 -14.66 15.60 -31.01
N THR A 13 -13.39 15.36 -31.37
CA THR A 13 -12.49 14.81 -30.35
C THR A 13 -12.56 15.80 -29.19
N PRO A 14 -12.98 15.41 -27.98
CA PRO A 14 -13.02 16.34 -26.87
C PRO A 14 -11.59 16.88 -26.72
N GLU A 15 -11.37 18.14 -27.10
CA GLU A 15 -10.10 18.80 -26.88
C GLU A 15 -9.82 18.64 -25.40
N ILE A 16 -8.81 17.84 -25.07
CA ILE A 16 -8.36 17.67 -23.71
C ILE A 16 -7.90 19.05 -23.27
N ASP A 17 -8.77 19.76 -22.56
CA ASP A 17 -8.55 21.12 -22.11
C ASP A 17 -7.29 21.13 -21.23
N LEU A 18 -6.19 21.58 -21.85
CA LEU A 18 -4.86 21.57 -21.28
C LEU A 18 -4.83 22.30 -19.93
N SER A 19 -5.72 23.29 -19.75
CA SER A 19 -5.87 24.06 -18.52
C SER A 19 -6.48 23.22 -17.38
N GLN A 20 -7.47 22.37 -17.70
CA GLN A 20 -8.09 21.45 -16.73
C GLN A 20 -7.13 20.33 -16.32
N VAL A 21 -6.39 19.75 -17.28
CA VAL A 21 -5.36 18.75 -16.98
C VAL A 21 -4.30 19.36 -16.07
N LYS A 22 -3.77 20.53 -16.41
CA LYS A 22 -2.78 21.25 -15.58
C LYS A 22 -3.30 21.50 -14.16
N ARG A 23 -4.55 21.96 -14.01
CA ARG A 23 -5.15 22.21 -12.69
C ARG A 23 -5.30 20.93 -11.87
N ARG A 24 -5.78 19.84 -12.48
CA ARG A 24 -5.93 18.53 -11.79
C ARG A 24 -4.59 17.94 -11.41
N SER A 25 -3.58 18.03 -12.29
CA SER A 25 -2.21 17.59 -11.99
C SER A 25 -1.59 18.41 -10.85
N LEU A 26 -1.70 19.74 -10.88
CA LEU A 26 -1.19 20.60 -9.79
C LEU A 26 -1.86 20.29 -8.45
N THR A 27 -3.19 20.12 -8.46
CA THR A 27 -3.95 19.76 -7.25
C THR A 27 -3.52 18.38 -6.74
N GLY A 28 -3.32 17.42 -7.63
CA GLY A 28 -2.82 16.09 -7.30
C GLY A 28 -1.42 16.13 -6.66
N VAL A 29 -0.48 16.86 -7.26
CA VAL A 29 0.88 17.03 -6.71
C VAL A 29 0.82 17.67 -5.33
N ILE A 30 0.10 18.78 -5.17
CA ILE A 30 -0.02 19.46 -3.87
C ILE A 30 -0.64 18.52 -2.83
N ALA A 31 -1.69 17.78 -3.18
CA ALA A 31 -2.34 16.85 -2.27
C ALA A 31 -1.40 15.71 -1.83
N LEU A 32 -0.66 15.12 -2.77
CA LEU A 32 0.30 14.04 -2.50
C LEU A 32 1.48 14.54 -1.65
N THR A 33 2.07 15.69 -1.99
CA THR A 33 3.17 16.28 -1.22
C THR A 33 2.72 16.65 0.19
N SER A 34 1.56 17.29 0.33
CA SER A 34 1.00 17.67 1.64
C SER A 34 0.73 16.43 2.51
N ARG A 35 0.15 15.37 1.93
CA ARG A 35 0.00 14.07 2.60
C ARG A 35 1.35 13.56 3.10
N THR A 36 2.34 13.49 2.22
CA THR A 36 3.66 12.94 2.56
C THR A 36 4.29 13.72 3.71
N PHE A 37 4.21 15.06 3.67
CA PHE A 37 4.74 15.91 4.73
C PHE A 37 4.06 15.65 6.09
N ILE A 38 2.73 15.56 6.10
CA ILE A 38 1.95 15.26 7.33
C ILE A 38 2.33 13.89 7.90
N ILE A 39 2.36 12.86 7.05
CA ILE A 39 2.73 11.50 7.43
C ILE A 39 4.16 11.45 8.00
N GLN A 40 5.09 12.18 7.36
CA GLN A 40 6.48 12.22 7.78
C GLN A 40 6.64 12.89 9.14
N LEU A 41 5.90 13.98 9.40
CA LEU A 41 5.94 14.69 10.67
C LEU A 41 5.42 13.82 11.82
N ILE A 42 4.29 13.14 11.61
CA ILE A 42 3.70 12.19 12.58
C ILE A 42 4.66 11.04 12.85
N SER A 43 5.20 10.44 11.79
CA SER A 43 6.11 9.29 11.90
C SER A 43 7.43 9.66 12.56
N PHE A 44 7.93 10.88 12.33
CA PHE A 44 9.13 11.40 12.98
C PHE A 44 8.90 11.57 14.49
N ALA A 45 7.80 12.22 14.89
CA ALA A 45 7.44 12.38 16.30
C ALA A 45 7.26 11.03 17.02
N ALA A 46 6.56 10.08 16.37
CA ALA A 46 6.39 8.74 16.91
C ALA A 46 7.73 8.00 17.03
N THR A 47 8.60 8.10 16.02
CA THR A 47 9.93 7.48 16.05
C THR A 47 10.76 8.02 17.21
N PHE A 48 10.77 9.34 17.43
CA PHE A 48 11.45 9.94 18.57
C PHE A 48 10.96 9.34 19.90
N LEU A 49 9.64 9.25 20.09
CA LEU A 49 9.07 8.63 21.30
C LEU A 49 9.43 7.14 21.42
N LEU A 50 9.32 6.39 20.33
CA LEU A 50 9.65 4.97 20.31
C LEU A 50 11.13 4.71 20.63
N THR A 51 12.06 5.58 20.22
CA THR A 51 13.48 5.46 20.60
C THR A 51 13.75 5.68 22.09
N VAL A 52 12.84 6.34 22.81
CA VAL A 52 12.92 6.47 24.27
C VAL A 52 12.44 5.19 24.97
N PHE A 53 11.45 4.50 24.41
CA PHE A 53 10.79 3.35 25.04
C PHE A 53 11.31 1.98 24.60
N LEU A 54 11.88 1.88 23.40
CA LEU A 54 12.32 0.62 22.81
C LEU A 54 13.84 0.54 22.69
N THR A 55 14.37 -0.68 22.74
CA THR A 55 15.80 -0.91 22.62
C THR A 55 16.25 -0.95 21.16
N PRO A 56 17.54 -0.72 20.87
CA PRO A 56 18.09 -0.96 19.53
C PRO A 56 17.86 -2.38 19.01
N ALA A 57 17.79 -3.38 19.89
CA ALA A 57 17.51 -4.76 19.53
C ALA A 57 16.06 -4.96 19.06
N ASP A 58 15.09 -4.27 19.67
CA ASP A 58 13.69 -4.28 19.21
C ASP A 58 13.58 -3.70 17.79
N TYR A 59 14.25 -2.57 17.55
CA TYR A 59 14.32 -1.95 16.22
C TYR A 59 15.01 -2.85 15.19
N GLY A 60 16.16 -3.44 15.55
CA GLY A 60 16.88 -4.35 14.68
C GLY A 60 16.01 -5.54 14.26
N THR A 61 15.27 -6.11 15.21
CA THR A 61 14.31 -7.18 14.95
C THR A 61 13.18 -6.71 14.04
N PHE A 62 12.58 -5.56 14.32
CA PHE A 62 11.50 -4.99 13.50
C PHE A 62 11.95 -4.77 12.06
N PHE A 63 13.13 -4.17 11.84
CA PHE A 63 13.65 -3.93 10.49
C PHE A 63 14.00 -5.22 9.75
N LEU A 64 14.63 -6.17 10.43
CA LEU A 64 14.99 -7.46 9.83
C LEU A 64 13.74 -8.22 9.37
N VAL A 65 12.73 -8.31 10.23
CA VAL A 65 11.46 -8.99 9.90
C VAL A 65 10.69 -8.23 8.83
N SER A 66 10.65 -6.90 8.89
CA SER A 66 10.00 -6.06 7.88
C SER A 66 10.68 -6.17 6.51
N ALA A 67 12.00 -6.27 6.46
CA ALA A 67 12.74 -6.43 5.22
C ALA A 67 12.33 -7.70 4.45
N VAL A 68 12.09 -8.80 5.17
CA VAL A 68 11.59 -10.05 4.57
C VAL A 68 10.26 -9.83 3.86
N VAL A 69 9.28 -9.18 4.51
CA VAL A 69 7.95 -8.97 3.92
C VAL A 69 7.97 -7.89 2.83
N ASN A 70 8.77 -6.84 3.00
CA ASN A 70 8.97 -5.81 1.98
C ASN A 70 9.56 -6.41 0.69
N PHE A 71 10.48 -7.36 0.82
CA PHE A 71 11.02 -8.09 -0.32
C PHE A 71 9.92 -8.84 -1.09
N LEU A 72 9.01 -9.53 -0.40
CA LEU A 72 7.88 -10.23 -1.04
C LEU A 72 6.92 -9.27 -1.77
N THR A 73 6.79 -8.05 -1.27
CA THR A 73 5.87 -7.05 -1.85
C THR A 73 6.23 -6.72 -3.30
N TYR A 74 7.53 -6.74 -3.66
CA TYR A 74 7.97 -6.53 -5.05
C TYR A 74 7.44 -7.58 -6.03
N PHE A 75 7.18 -8.80 -5.57
CA PHE A 75 6.68 -9.90 -6.40
C PHE A 75 5.16 -10.01 -6.38
N SER A 76 4.47 -9.13 -5.67
CA SER A 76 3.05 -9.30 -5.34
C SER A 76 2.09 -8.93 -6.48
N ASP A 77 2.42 -7.91 -7.28
CA ASP A 77 1.55 -7.47 -8.41
C ASP A 77 2.18 -7.67 -9.79
N ILE A 78 3.49 -7.89 -9.89
CA ILE A 78 4.24 -8.13 -11.15
C ILE A 78 3.96 -7.12 -12.28
N GLY A 79 3.55 -5.90 -11.95
CA GLY A 79 3.22 -4.83 -12.91
C GLY A 79 1.75 -4.80 -13.35
N LEU A 80 0.89 -5.69 -12.84
CA LEU A 80 -0.52 -5.75 -13.19
C LEU A 80 -1.27 -4.48 -12.79
N ALA A 81 -0.97 -3.90 -11.63
CA ALA A 81 -1.61 -2.66 -11.19
C ALA A 81 -1.25 -1.49 -12.13
N ALA A 82 0.03 -1.38 -12.47
CA ALA A 82 0.51 -0.38 -13.42
C ALA A 82 -0.09 -0.56 -14.82
N ALA A 83 -0.24 -1.81 -15.28
CA ALA A 83 -0.88 -2.11 -16.57
C ALA A 83 -2.34 -1.63 -16.62
N LEU A 84 -3.10 -1.82 -15.53
CA LEU A 84 -4.48 -1.31 -15.45
C LEU A 84 -4.54 0.23 -15.42
N ILE A 85 -3.61 0.89 -14.71
CA ILE A 85 -3.54 2.36 -14.66
C ILE A 85 -3.22 2.93 -16.05
N GLN A 86 -2.31 2.30 -16.78
CA GLN A 86 -1.84 2.78 -18.10
C GLN A 86 -2.74 2.37 -19.27
N LYS A 87 -3.66 1.42 -19.07
CA LYS A 87 -4.59 0.98 -20.12
C LYS A 87 -5.47 2.16 -20.57
N LYS A 88 -5.32 2.53 -21.86
CA LYS A 88 -6.03 3.66 -22.47
C LYS A 88 -7.53 3.40 -22.65
N ASP A 89 -7.88 2.18 -23.02
CA ASP A 89 -9.27 1.77 -23.20
C ASP A 89 -10.04 1.74 -21.86
N GLN A 90 -11.35 1.63 -21.94
CA GLN A 90 -12.17 1.42 -20.74
C GLN A 90 -11.83 0.07 -20.12
N LEU A 91 -11.72 0.04 -18.79
CA LEU A 91 -11.48 -1.19 -18.06
C LEU A 91 -12.76 -2.05 -18.09
N THR A 92 -12.61 -3.29 -18.51
CA THR A 92 -13.69 -4.28 -18.44
C THR A 92 -13.73 -4.92 -17.06
N ARG A 93 -14.86 -5.54 -16.72
CA ARG A 93 -14.95 -6.34 -15.48
C ARG A 93 -13.95 -7.50 -15.49
N GLU A 94 -13.69 -8.07 -16.66
CA GLU A 94 -12.74 -9.17 -16.84
C GLU A 94 -11.30 -8.75 -16.54
N ASP A 95 -10.89 -7.54 -16.96
CA ASP A 95 -9.58 -6.98 -16.61
C ASP A 95 -9.39 -6.93 -15.09
N LEU A 96 -10.37 -6.36 -14.38
CA LEU A 96 -10.30 -6.18 -12.94
C LEU A 96 -10.28 -7.52 -12.19
N VAL A 97 -11.15 -8.46 -12.57
CA VAL A 97 -11.24 -9.78 -11.95
C VAL A 97 -9.98 -10.60 -12.22
N THR A 98 -9.45 -10.56 -13.44
CA THR A 98 -8.25 -11.30 -13.83
C THR A 98 -7.03 -10.78 -13.07
N THR A 99 -6.81 -9.47 -13.08
CA THR A 99 -5.72 -8.85 -12.32
C THR A 99 -5.83 -9.15 -10.82
N PHE A 100 -7.01 -8.98 -10.24
CA PHE A 100 -7.25 -9.30 -8.83
C PHE A 100 -6.93 -10.75 -8.50
N THR A 101 -7.42 -11.68 -9.33
CA THR A 101 -7.26 -13.11 -9.09
C THR A 101 -5.80 -13.53 -9.20
N ILE A 102 -5.08 -13.08 -10.24
CA ILE A 102 -3.66 -13.39 -10.41
C ILE A 102 -2.85 -12.81 -9.25
N GLN A 103 -3.08 -11.54 -8.89
CA GLN A 103 -2.41 -10.91 -7.77
C GLN A 103 -2.65 -11.67 -6.47
N GLN A 104 -3.91 -12.07 -6.22
CA GLN A 104 -4.27 -12.77 -5.00
C GLN A 104 -3.65 -14.17 -4.94
N LEU A 105 -3.56 -14.88 -6.06
CA LEU A 105 -2.84 -16.15 -6.16
C LEU A 105 -1.34 -15.98 -5.85
N LEU A 106 -0.70 -14.95 -6.40
CA LEU A 106 0.71 -14.64 -6.11
C LEU A 106 0.93 -14.32 -4.63
N VAL A 107 0.09 -13.47 -4.04
CA VAL A 107 0.18 -13.12 -2.62
C VAL A 107 0.01 -14.36 -1.75
N ILE A 108 -1.01 -15.20 -2.00
CA ILE A 108 -1.22 -16.44 -1.25
C ILE A 108 -0.02 -17.39 -1.39
N LEU A 109 0.53 -17.54 -2.59
CA LEU A 109 1.72 -18.36 -2.83
C LEU A 109 2.93 -17.84 -2.02
N LEU A 110 3.20 -16.54 -2.07
CA LEU A 110 4.30 -15.91 -1.33
C LEU A 110 4.11 -16.06 0.18
N LEU A 111 2.87 -15.97 0.67
CA LEU A 111 2.55 -16.21 2.08
C LEU A 111 2.80 -17.66 2.48
N ILE A 112 2.38 -18.64 1.67
CA ILE A 112 2.66 -20.07 1.94
C ILE A 112 4.17 -20.30 2.03
N ILE A 113 4.94 -19.76 1.08
CA ILE A 113 6.42 -19.83 1.10
C ILE A 113 6.96 -19.22 2.38
N LEU A 114 6.47 -18.03 2.78
CA LEU A 114 6.90 -17.35 4.00
C LEU A 114 6.60 -18.18 5.26
N PHE A 115 5.41 -18.76 5.37
CA PHE A 115 5.02 -19.58 6.52
C PHE A 115 5.88 -20.84 6.62
N ILE A 116 6.13 -21.53 5.51
CA ILE A 116 7.01 -22.70 5.46
C ILE A 116 8.46 -22.32 5.80
N ALA A 117 8.93 -21.16 5.32
CA ALA A 117 10.27 -20.66 5.61
C ALA A 117 10.43 -20.10 7.03
N SER A 118 9.34 -19.75 7.72
CA SER A 118 9.38 -19.06 9.02
C SER A 118 10.18 -19.79 10.12
N PRO A 119 10.15 -21.14 10.27
CA PRO A 119 10.99 -21.82 11.24
C PRO A 119 12.48 -21.74 10.89
N TRP A 120 12.81 -21.81 9.61
CA TRP A 120 14.19 -21.68 9.14
C TRP A 120 14.72 -20.25 9.36
N ILE A 121 13.90 -19.23 9.08
CA ILE A 121 14.24 -17.82 9.37
C ILE A 121 14.46 -17.64 10.88
N LYS A 122 13.59 -18.22 11.72
CA LYS A 122 13.73 -18.16 13.18
C LYS A 122 15.09 -18.66 13.65
N ILE A 123 15.49 -19.86 13.19
CA ILE A 123 16.73 -20.51 13.61
C ILE A 123 17.95 -19.77 13.05
N SER A 124 17.94 -19.43 11.76
CA SER A 124 19.09 -18.85 11.08
C SER A 124 19.46 -17.46 11.60
N TYR A 125 18.46 -16.66 12.00
CA TYR A 125 18.67 -15.30 12.52
C TYR A 125 18.54 -15.21 14.04
N GLY A 126 18.42 -16.34 14.76
CA GLY A 126 18.31 -16.35 16.22
C GLY A 126 17.10 -15.59 16.76
N LEU A 127 15.97 -15.61 16.04
CA LEU A 127 14.80 -14.79 16.38
C LEU A 127 14.00 -15.34 17.55
N SER A 128 13.53 -14.43 18.39
CA SER A 128 12.58 -14.75 19.47
C SER A 128 11.22 -15.17 18.90
N SER A 129 10.40 -15.86 19.71
CA SER A 129 9.03 -16.19 19.30
C SER A 129 8.17 -14.95 19.03
N ALA A 130 8.43 -13.84 19.73
CA ALA A 130 7.74 -12.57 19.52
C ALA A 130 8.06 -11.93 18.17
N ALA A 131 9.29 -12.09 17.66
CA ALA A 131 9.67 -11.69 16.31
C ALA A 131 8.92 -12.50 15.23
N ILE A 132 8.63 -13.78 15.49
CA ILE A 132 7.83 -14.60 14.58
C ILE A 132 6.36 -14.17 14.58
N TYR A 133 5.82 -13.75 15.72
CA TYR A 133 4.47 -13.16 15.76
C TYR A 133 4.40 -11.86 14.96
N LEU A 134 5.44 -11.02 15.04
CA LEU A 134 5.55 -9.84 14.19
C LEU A 134 5.61 -10.23 12.70
N LEU A 135 6.37 -11.26 12.33
CA LEU A 135 6.44 -11.74 10.95
C LEU A 135 5.06 -12.14 10.43
N TRP A 136 4.29 -12.88 11.24
CA TRP A 136 2.93 -13.28 10.88
C TRP A 136 1.96 -12.10 10.83
N ALA A 137 2.09 -11.12 11.73
CA ALA A 137 1.31 -9.89 11.66
C ALA A 137 1.58 -9.10 10.37
N LEU A 138 2.84 -8.98 9.96
CA LEU A 138 3.22 -8.36 8.70
C LEU A 138 2.73 -9.16 7.49
N ALA A 139 2.75 -10.49 7.56
CA ALA A 139 2.18 -11.37 6.54
C ALA A 139 0.66 -11.13 6.36
N ILE A 140 -0.09 -11.01 7.46
CA ILE A 140 -1.52 -10.65 7.44
C ILE A 140 -1.70 -9.24 6.87
N SER A 141 -0.87 -8.28 7.28
CA SER A 141 -0.90 -6.90 6.77
C SER A 141 -0.68 -6.84 5.26
N PHE A 142 0.28 -7.63 4.76
CA PHE A 142 0.57 -7.77 3.34
C PHE A 142 -0.64 -8.33 2.56
N LEU A 143 -1.33 -9.34 3.11
CA LEU A 143 -2.59 -9.85 2.55
C LEU A 143 -3.69 -8.79 2.52
N MET A 144 -3.89 -8.04 3.61
CA MET A 144 -4.90 -6.98 3.64
C MET A 144 -4.56 -5.85 2.65
N SER A 145 -3.27 -5.57 2.47
CA SER A 145 -2.81 -4.59 1.48
C SER A 145 -3.12 -5.01 0.05
N SER A 146 -2.99 -6.30 -0.31
CA SER A 146 -3.27 -6.76 -1.68
C SER A 146 -4.74 -6.56 -2.06
N LEU A 147 -5.67 -6.72 -1.11
CA LEU A 147 -7.11 -6.52 -1.33
C LEU A 147 -7.47 -5.08 -1.71
N LYS A 148 -6.65 -4.11 -1.30
CA LYS A 148 -6.84 -2.68 -1.58
C LYS A 148 -6.35 -2.25 -2.97
N THR A 149 -5.70 -3.15 -3.72
CA THR A 149 -5.04 -2.80 -4.99
C THR A 149 -6.01 -2.33 -6.06
N ILE A 150 -7.07 -3.09 -6.36
CA ILE A 150 -8.02 -2.72 -7.42
C ILE A 150 -8.77 -1.41 -7.11
N PRO A 151 -9.33 -1.20 -5.90
CA PRO A 151 -9.90 0.10 -5.55
C PRO A 151 -8.90 1.24 -5.70
N SER A 152 -7.63 1.01 -5.34
CA SER A 152 -6.59 2.03 -5.43
C SER A 152 -6.27 2.38 -6.89
N VAL A 153 -6.12 1.37 -7.75
CA VAL A 153 -5.93 1.52 -9.19
C VAL A 153 -7.05 2.33 -9.83
N LEU A 154 -8.31 2.05 -9.48
CA LEU A 154 -9.46 2.77 -10.03
C LEU A 154 -9.48 4.25 -9.59
N LEU A 155 -9.18 4.52 -8.32
CA LEU A 155 -9.09 5.89 -7.81
C LEU A 155 -7.93 6.66 -8.43
N GLU A 156 -6.79 6.01 -8.67
CA GLU A 156 -5.62 6.60 -9.31
C GLU A 156 -5.89 6.93 -10.77
N ARG A 157 -6.51 6.01 -11.51
CA ARG A 157 -6.90 6.23 -12.92
C ARG A 157 -7.90 7.37 -13.07
N ASP A 158 -8.79 7.54 -12.09
CA ASP A 158 -9.76 8.65 -12.03
C ASP A 158 -9.17 9.96 -11.46
N LEU A 159 -7.88 9.99 -11.09
CA LEU A 159 -7.20 11.11 -10.42
C LEU A 159 -7.88 11.55 -9.10
N LYS A 160 -8.56 10.63 -8.40
CA LYS A 160 -9.26 10.86 -7.14
C LYS A 160 -8.34 10.68 -5.93
N PHE A 161 -7.18 11.34 -5.93
CA PHE A 161 -6.14 11.18 -4.90
C PHE A 161 -6.62 11.46 -3.47
N ASN A 162 -7.55 12.41 -3.28
CA ASN A 162 -8.11 12.70 -1.96
C ASN A 162 -8.72 11.46 -1.27
N LYS A 163 -9.31 10.54 -2.07
CA LYS A 163 -9.88 9.29 -1.55
C LYS A 163 -8.83 8.23 -1.24
N LEU A 164 -7.66 8.30 -1.88
CA LEU A 164 -6.50 7.46 -1.57
C LEU A 164 -5.78 7.92 -0.30
N ILE A 165 -5.69 9.24 -0.13
CA ILE A 165 -4.91 9.88 0.94
C ILE A 165 -5.51 9.60 2.32
N ILE A 166 -6.84 9.59 2.46
CA ILE A 166 -7.51 9.45 3.76
C ILE A 166 -7.19 8.11 4.44
N PRO A 167 -7.41 6.94 3.81
CA PRO A 167 -7.02 5.66 4.40
C PRO A 167 -5.54 5.62 4.79
N GLN A 168 -4.65 6.14 3.94
CA GLN A 168 -3.21 6.12 4.20
C GLN A 168 -2.81 6.95 5.44
N ILE A 169 -3.45 8.09 5.65
CA ILE A 169 -3.25 8.90 6.87
C ILE A 169 -3.78 8.14 8.09
N LEU A 170 -4.95 7.51 8.00
CA LEU A 170 -5.54 6.74 9.10
C LEU A 170 -4.67 5.53 9.46
N GLU A 171 -4.22 4.76 8.48
CA GLU A 171 -3.31 3.61 8.69
C GLU A 171 -2.02 4.06 9.40
N ASN A 172 -1.42 5.17 8.96
CA ASN A 172 -0.22 5.70 9.58
C ASN A 172 -0.46 6.21 11.01
N LEU A 173 -1.57 6.91 11.25
CA LEU A 173 -1.97 7.37 12.59
C LEU A 173 -2.22 6.19 13.52
N VAL A 174 -3.02 5.21 13.10
CA VAL A 174 -3.35 4.02 13.89
C VAL A 174 -2.08 3.25 14.24
N PHE A 175 -1.16 3.08 13.28
CA PHE A 175 0.13 2.44 13.53
C PHE A 175 0.95 3.20 14.58
N ASN A 176 1.19 4.49 14.35
CA ASN A 176 2.07 5.27 15.22
C ASN A 176 1.49 5.44 16.63
N LEU A 177 0.19 5.71 16.75
CA LEU A 177 -0.47 5.83 18.05
C LEU A 177 -0.45 4.51 18.82
N SER A 178 -0.77 3.40 18.15
CA SER A 178 -0.71 2.06 18.76
C SER A 178 0.71 1.73 19.19
N ALA A 179 1.69 1.95 18.31
CA ALA A 179 3.09 1.68 18.61
C ALA A 179 3.58 2.48 19.82
N VAL A 180 3.35 3.79 19.86
CA VAL A 180 3.76 4.63 20.99
C VAL A 180 3.06 4.19 22.27
N TYR A 181 1.75 3.90 22.21
CA TYR A 181 0.99 3.45 23.38
C TYR A 181 1.52 2.14 23.97
N PHE A 182 1.74 1.11 23.14
CA PHE A 182 2.23 -0.19 23.63
C PHE A 182 3.72 -0.17 23.99
N ALA A 183 4.54 0.64 23.32
CA ALA A 183 5.93 0.86 23.70
C ALA A 183 6.03 1.49 25.09
N TRP A 184 5.21 2.53 25.36
CA TRP A 184 5.13 3.15 26.67
C TRP A 184 4.72 2.17 27.78
N LYS A 185 3.91 1.15 27.44
CA LYS A 185 3.55 0.06 28.36
C LYS A 185 4.65 -1.01 28.53
N GLY A 186 5.77 -0.90 27.82
CA GLY A 186 6.91 -1.82 27.94
C GLY A 186 6.74 -3.15 27.20
N TRP A 187 5.96 -3.20 26.10
CA TRP A 187 5.66 -4.45 25.39
C TRP A 187 6.80 -4.93 24.47
N GLY A 188 7.91 -4.18 24.37
CA GLY A 188 9.05 -4.50 23.51
C GLY A 188 8.62 -4.69 22.05
N ILE A 189 9.17 -5.70 21.38
CA ILE A 189 8.84 -6.05 19.99
C ILE A 189 7.34 -6.26 19.70
N ASN A 190 6.54 -6.74 20.67
CA ASN A 190 5.10 -6.98 20.46
C ASN A 190 4.31 -5.69 20.21
N THR A 191 4.88 -4.55 20.59
CA THR A 191 4.41 -3.22 20.20
C THR A 191 4.16 -3.13 18.69
N PHE A 192 5.14 -3.56 17.89
CA PHE A 192 5.03 -3.50 16.44
C PHE A 192 4.03 -4.51 15.92
N THR A 193 3.94 -5.70 16.52
CA THR A 193 2.96 -6.72 16.13
C THR A 193 1.54 -6.17 16.20
N ILE A 194 1.19 -5.54 17.31
CA ILE A 194 -0.16 -4.99 17.52
C ILE A 194 -0.39 -3.77 16.64
N ALA A 195 0.59 -2.88 16.53
CA ALA A 195 0.50 -1.70 15.68
C ALA A 195 0.29 -2.07 14.21
N VAL A 196 1.01 -3.10 13.72
CA VAL A 196 0.84 -3.63 12.35
C VAL A 196 -0.57 -4.18 12.17
N LEU A 197 -1.06 -5.02 13.07
CA LEU A 197 -2.41 -5.59 12.96
C LEU A 197 -3.49 -4.51 13.01
N ALA A 198 -3.35 -3.51 13.90
CA ALA A 198 -4.30 -2.44 14.04
C ALA A 198 -4.42 -1.55 12.79
N ARG A 199 -3.32 -1.33 12.06
CA ARG A 199 -3.32 -0.51 10.84
C ARG A 199 -3.74 -1.25 9.56
N SER A 200 -3.84 -2.58 9.59
CA SER A 200 -3.90 -3.41 8.38
C SER A 200 -5.25 -3.35 7.66
#